data_AF-A0A1I6L7G0-F1
#
_entry.id   AF-A0A1I6L7G0-F1
#
_cell.length_a   1.000
_cell.length_b   1.000
_cell.length_c   1.000
_cell.angle_alpha   90.00
_cell.angle_beta   90.00
_cell.angle_gamma   90.00
#
_symmetry.space_group_name_H-M   'P 1'
#
loop_
_entity.id
_entity.type
_entity.pdbx_description
1 polymer ?
#
loop_
_entity_poly.entity_id
_entity_poly.type
_entity_poly.pdbx_seq_one_letter_code
_entity_poly.pdbx_strand_id
1 'polypeptide(L)'
;MEYVIGVFAVLLILFIKILYDARNTEKQNLYMLKKGWGNVPQQEYTDEKFQSLKYYYLCNRRENLDVDDITWNDVDMDSIFMLLNNTKSSIGEEYLYSILHHLEYSKEELEKREELIQLFQKNEVVREKLQASFLQMGKLHNISFYQYVSAMKDIVTKKTYRHHILAACLIGCLGWIFVAALSGFTLAPAIIGTIAFVCINIVQYYKRKAEIEKYFTVLSYILRLLYSVKKIVKLGLPELKKYETELQKNMKAFQKFQSQARFLFSGKNMTGSLADVILDYEKMLFHTDLIKFDNMVLEVKNKQNELNQLFEIIGLLDSMLAVASFRALVKEHYCSPVLKKGSRPEISIDGMYHPMISEPVANSISEKQCVLITGSNASGKSTFIKTIAINAILAQTIHTCLCEKYEASYFKVYSSMALQDNLLGKESYYIVEIKSLKRIMDQLTEEIPTLCFVDEVLRGTNTLERIAASSQILKGFSRGNVICFAATHDIELTYILEKYYSNYHFQEQIKDNEILFDYTLYKGRAVSRNAIKLLEIMGYEKEIIEQATKEANTFLEKGVWNAI
;
A
#
# COMPACT_ATOMS: atom_id res chain seq x y z
N MET A 1 -18.34 57.52 -16.12
CA MET A 1 -17.42 57.27 -14.99
C MET A 1 -18.04 56.36 -13.93
N GLU A 2 -19.31 56.53 -13.57
CA GLU A 2 -19.99 55.69 -12.55
C GLU A 2 -19.98 54.19 -12.85
N TYR A 3 -20.22 53.77 -14.10
CA TYR A 3 -20.17 52.35 -14.50
C TYR A 3 -18.76 51.72 -14.36
N VAL A 4 -17.70 52.50 -14.61
CA VAL A 4 -16.32 52.02 -14.48
C VAL A 4 -15.94 51.85 -13.01
N ILE A 5 -16.41 52.76 -12.15
CA ILE A 5 -16.24 52.68 -10.69
C ILE A 5 -17.02 51.47 -10.14
N GLY A 6 -18.23 51.22 -10.63
CA GLY A 6 -19.04 50.05 -10.27
C GLY A 6 -18.39 48.72 -10.64
N VAL A 7 -17.85 48.60 -11.86
CA VAL A 7 -17.11 47.39 -12.29
C VAL A 7 -15.85 47.18 -11.46
N PHE A 8 -15.10 48.25 -11.17
CA PHE A 8 -13.91 48.15 -10.32
C PHE A 8 -14.24 47.71 -8.89
N ALA A 9 -15.33 48.24 -8.31
CA ALA A 9 -15.80 47.84 -6.99
C ALA A 9 -16.20 46.35 -6.95
N VAL A 10 -16.89 45.85 -7.99
CA VAL A 10 -17.26 44.43 -8.10
C VAL A 10 -16.02 43.55 -8.26
N LEU A 11 -15.06 43.93 -9.11
CA LEU A 11 -13.79 43.21 -9.28
C LEU A 11 -12.97 43.18 -7.98
N LEU A 12 -12.95 44.29 -7.23
CA LEU A 12 -12.29 44.37 -5.93
C LEU A 12 -12.96 43.46 -4.90
N ILE A 13 -14.30 43.43 -4.84
CA ILE A 13 -15.06 42.52 -3.97
C ILE A 13 -14.78 41.06 -4.34
N LEU A 14 -14.80 40.72 -5.64
CA LEU A 14 -14.46 39.37 -6.11
C LEU A 14 -13.02 39.01 -5.77
N PHE A 15 -12.08 39.93 -5.92
CA PHE A 15 -10.68 39.72 -5.55
C PHE A 15 -10.50 39.50 -4.04
N ILE A 16 -11.14 40.32 -3.21
CA ILE A 16 -11.17 40.16 -1.75
C ILE A 16 -11.79 38.82 -1.37
N LYS A 17 -12.90 38.43 -2.02
CA LYS A 17 -13.56 37.14 -1.81
C LYS A 17 -12.64 35.97 -2.18
N ILE A 18 -11.95 36.03 -3.32
CA ILE A 18 -10.98 35.00 -3.71
C ILE A 18 -9.86 34.88 -2.68
N LEU A 19 -9.31 36.00 -2.21
CA LEU A 19 -8.28 36.00 -1.16
C LEU A 19 -8.81 35.46 0.18
N TYR A 20 -10.05 35.80 0.53
CA TYR A 20 -10.72 35.31 1.73
C TYR A 20 -10.96 33.79 1.65
N ASP A 21 -11.52 33.31 0.54
CA ASP A 21 -11.81 31.90 0.29
C ASP A 21 -10.51 31.08 0.26
N ALA A 22 -9.44 31.59 -0.37
CA ALA A 22 -8.12 30.95 -0.36
C ALA A 22 -7.55 30.83 1.05
N ARG A 23 -7.61 31.90 1.87
CA ARG A 23 -7.17 31.87 3.27
C ARG A 23 -8.04 30.93 4.12
N ASN A 24 -9.34 30.94 3.90
CA ASN A 24 -10.26 30.08 4.63
C ASN A 24 -10.02 28.60 4.29
N THR A 25 -9.75 28.29 3.03
CA THR A 25 -9.39 26.95 2.56
C THR A 25 -8.09 26.47 3.20
N GLU A 26 -7.07 27.33 3.28
CA GLU A 26 -5.81 27.01 3.96
C GLU A 26 -6.02 26.73 5.46
N LYS A 27 -6.84 27.53 6.14
CA LYS A 27 -7.22 27.30 7.54
C LYS A 27 -7.97 25.98 7.73
N GLN A 28 -8.95 25.68 6.87
CA GLN A 28 -9.70 24.44 6.92
C GLN A 28 -8.80 23.22 6.66
N ASN A 29 -7.91 23.32 5.67
CA ASN A 29 -6.93 22.28 5.38
C ASN A 29 -6.02 22.02 6.59
N LEU A 30 -5.48 23.08 7.19
CA LEU A 30 -4.65 22.94 8.39
C LEU A 30 -5.42 22.32 9.56
N TYR A 31 -6.67 22.74 9.77
CA TYR A 31 -7.54 22.15 10.78
C TYR A 31 -7.76 20.65 10.55
N MET A 32 -8.06 20.25 9.30
CA MET A 32 -8.23 18.84 8.94
C MET A 32 -6.95 18.03 9.11
N LEU A 33 -5.78 18.61 8.80
CA LEU A 33 -4.48 17.98 9.01
C LEU A 33 -4.22 17.75 10.51
N LYS A 34 -4.44 18.76 11.35
CA LYS A 34 -4.29 18.65 12.81
C LYS A 34 -5.25 17.61 13.39
N LYS A 35 -6.52 17.62 12.95
CA LYS A 35 -7.53 16.66 13.40
C LYS A 35 -7.19 15.22 12.96
N GLY A 36 -6.64 15.04 11.76
CA GLY A 36 -6.30 13.72 11.23
C GLY A 36 -5.00 13.13 11.80
N TRP A 37 -4.16 13.92 12.46
CA TRP A 37 -2.92 13.42 13.06
C TRP A 37 -3.21 12.52 14.26
N GLY A 38 -2.59 11.34 14.30
CA GLY A 38 -2.77 10.38 15.39
C GLY A 38 -4.18 9.76 15.45
N ASN A 39 -4.94 9.82 14.37
CA ASN A 39 -6.28 9.23 14.27
C ASN A 39 -6.34 8.27 13.07
N VAL A 40 -7.26 7.30 13.14
CA VAL A 40 -7.51 6.33 12.07
C VAL A 40 -7.92 7.08 10.79
N PRO A 41 -7.28 6.83 9.64
CA PRO A 41 -7.65 7.45 8.37
C PRO A 41 -9.09 7.11 7.98
N GLN A 42 -9.87 8.11 7.57
CA GLN A 42 -11.23 7.93 7.03
C GLN A 42 -11.20 7.90 5.50
N GLN A 43 -10.52 6.89 4.93
CA GLN A 43 -10.44 6.69 3.49
C GLN A 43 -11.10 5.37 3.11
N GLU A 44 -11.94 5.40 2.08
CA GLU A 44 -12.50 4.19 1.48
C GLU A 44 -11.50 3.58 0.49
N TYR A 45 -11.39 2.25 0.53
CA TYR A 45 -10.55 1.49 -0.40
C TYR A 45 -11.43 0.56 -1.22
N THR A 46 -11.39 0.75 -2.53
CA THR A 46 -11.97 -0.16 -3.52
C THR A 46 -10.90 -1.11 -4.05
N ASP A 47 -11.31 -2.22 -4.67
CA ASP A 47 -10.36 -3.13 -5.34
C ASP A 47 -9.51 -2.39 -6.38
N GLU A 48 -10.13 -1.50 -7.17
CA GLU A 48 -9.42 -0.66 -8.14
C GLU A 48 -8.36 0.22 -7.47
N LYS A 49 -8.65 0.75 -6.28
CA LYS A 49 -7.68 1.55 -5.52
C LYS A 49 -6.50 0.67 -5.09
N PHE A 50 -6.72 -0.51 -4.53
CA PHE A 50 -5.62 -1.42 -4.18
C PHE A 50 -4.80 -1.84 -5.39
N GLN A 51 -5.42 -2.15 -6.53
CA GLN A 51 -4.70 -2.45 -7.77
C GLN A 51 -3.82 -1.27 -8.22
N SER A 52 -4.29 -0.04 -8.06
CA SER A 52 -3.48 1.14 -8.38
C SER A 52 -2.27 1.31 -7.45
N LEU A 53 -2.38 0.93 -6.17
CA LEU A 53 -1.28 1.05 -5.20
C LEU A 53 -0.14 0.06 -5.48
N LYS A 54 -0.49 -1.14 -5.98
CA LYS A 54 0.45 -2.24 -6.23
C LYS A 54 1.48 -1.91 -7.32
N TYR A 55 1.15 -1.04 -8.28
CA TYR A 55 1.94 -0.91 -9.51
C TYR A 55 3.39 -0.46 -9.26
N TYR A 56 3.62 0.53 -8.39
CA TYR A 56 4.99 0.96 -8.06
C TYR A 56 5.81 -0.16 -7.42
N TYR A 57 5.22 -0.89 -6.47
CA TYR A 57 5.83 -2.07 -5.87
C TYR A 57 6.18 -3.12 -6.94
N LEU A 58 5.24 -3.49 -7.80
CA LEU A 58 5.45 -4.52 -8.81
C LEU A 58 6.60 -4.19 -9.78
N CYS A 59 6.80 -2.92 -10.10
CA CYS A 59 7.93 -2.48 -10.92
C CYS A 59 9.29 -2.50 -10.20
N ASN A 60 9.31 -2.51 -8.87
CA ASN A 60 10.51 -2.45 -8.05
C ASN A 60 10.68 -3.67 -7.13
N ARG A 61 9.88 -4.72 -7.34
CA ARG A 61 9.86 -5.93 -6.53
C ARG A 61 11.22 -6.62 -6.55
N ARG A 62 11.69 -7.02 -5.38
CA ARG A 62 12.92 -7.80 -5.19
C ARG A 62 12.54 -9.26 -4.98
N GLU A 63 13.07 -10.12 -5.85
CA GLU A 63 12.84 -11.56 -5.72
C GLU A 63 13.40 -12.07 -4.38
N ASN A 64 12.62 -12.90 -3.68
CA ASN A 64 13.03 -13.66 -2.49
C ASN A 64 13.45 -12.82 -1.26
N LEU A 65 13.24 -11.49 -1.27
CA LEU A 65 13.60 -10.58 -0.18
C LEU A 65 12.41 -9.81 0.39
N ASP A 66 11.37 -9.63 -0.40
CA ASP A 66 10.15 -8.90 -0.04
C ASP A 66 9.11 -9.82 0.60
N VAL A 67 8.14 -9.22 1.27
CA VAL A 67 6.90 -9.90 1.68
C VAL A 67 6.13 -10.26 0.40
N ASP A 68 5.88 -11.55 0.19
CA ASP A 68 5.11 -12.00 -0.98
C ASP A 68 3.60 -11.90 -0.77
N ASP A 69 2.85 -11.98 -1.88
CA ASP A 69 1.40 -11.79 -1.87
C ASP A 69 0.67 -12.80 -0.96
N ILE A 70 1.18 -14.04 -0.84
CA ILE A 70 0.59 -15.05 0.05
C ILE A 70 0.76 -14.60 1.50
N THR A 71 1.97 -14.21 1.88
CA THR A 71 2.28 -13.77 3.25
C THR A 71 1.55 -12.47 3.59
N TRP A 72 1.48 -11.53 2.65
CA TRP A 72 0.73 -10.29 2.78
C TRP A 72 -0.75 -10.54 3.10
N ASN A 73 -1.39 -11.46 2.37
CA ASN A 73 -2.81 -11.80 2.56
C ASN A 73 -3.06 -12.60 3.84
N ASP A 74 -2.20 -13.58 4.14
CA ASP A 74 -2.34 -14.45 5.33
C ASP A 74 -2.39 -13.64 6.63
N VAL A 75 -1.59 -12.58 6.72
CA VAL A 75 -1.46 -11.73 7.91
C VAL A 75 -2.29 -10.43 7.82
N ASP A 76 -3.12 -10.29 6.78
CA ASP A 76 -4.02 -9.15 6.54
C ASP A 76 -3.31 -7.78 6.55
N MET A 77 -2.22 -7.68 5.79
CA MET A 77 -1.45 -6.43 5.68
C MET A 77 -2.23 -5.30 5.00
N ASP A 78 -3.29 -5.58 4.24
CA ASP A 78 -4.17 -4.54 3.69
C ASP A 78 -4.85 -3.75 4.82
N SER A 79 -5.38 -4.42 5.86
CA SER A 79 -5.93 -3.76 7.05
C SER A 79 -4.88 -2.92 7.78
N ILE A 80 -3.65 -3.44 7.92
CA ILE A 80 -2.54 -2.70 8.54
C ILE A 80 -2.15 -1.48 7.72
N PHE A 81 -2.09 -1.61 6.39
CA PHE A 81 -1.85 -0.49 5.49
C PHE A 81 -2.94 0.58 5.62
N MET A 82 -4.22 0.19 5.66
CA MET A 82 -5.34 1.13 5.85
C MET A 82 -5.26 1.88 7.18
N LEU A 83 -4.88 1.18 8.25
CA LEU A 83 -4.69 1.78 9.58
C LEU A 83 -3.55 2.82 9.59
N LEU A 84 -2.47 2.54 8.86
CA LEU A 84 -1.26 3.37 8.83
C LEU A 84 -1.35 4.53 7.83
N ASN A 85 -2.08 4.34 6.71
CA ASN A 85 -2.04 5.24 5.55
C ASN A 85 -2.74 6.59 5.78
N ASN A 86 -2.03 7.49 6.48
CA ASN A 86 -2.42 8.89 6.63
C ASN A 86 -1.70 9.83 5.63
N THR A 87 -1.13 9.28 4.55
CA THR A 87 -0.43 10.04 3.51
C THR A 87 -1.37 11.03 2.82
N LYS A 88 -0.82 12.12 2.28
CA LYS A 88 -1.63 13.20 1.65
C LYS A 88 -1.53 13.23 0.13
N SER A 89 -0.60 12.48 -0.45
CA SER A 89 -0.38 12.40 -1.89
C SER A 89 -0.45 10.96 -2.40
N SER A 90 -0.78 10.76 -3.69
CA SER A 90 -0.78 9.41 -4.28
C SER A 90 0.62 8.82 -4.42
N ILE A 91 1.63 9.66 -4.57
CA ILE A 91 3.04 9.24 -4.52
C ILE A 91 3.34 8.66 -3.14
N GLY A 92 2.91 9.33 -2.07
CA GLY A 92 3.01 8.83 -0.70
C GLY A 92 2.31 7.48 -0.53
N GLU A 93 1.08 7.33 -1.04
CA GLU A 93 0.33 6.06 -0.93
C GLU A 93 1.02 4.89 -1.65
N GLU A 94 1.43 5.10 -2.91
CA GLU A 94 2.10 4.07 -3.72
C GLU A 94 3.46 3.70 -3.11
N TYR A 95 4.21 4.70 -2.63
CA TYR A 95 5.52 4.47 -2.00
C TYR A 95 5.37 3.76 -0.65
N LEU A 96 4.42 4.18 0.20
CA LEU A 96 4.16 3.53 1.49
C LEU A 96 3.77 2.06 1.30
N TYR A 97 2.89 1.76 0.34
CA TYR A 97 2.50 0.40 0.00
C TYR A 97 3.74 -0.44 -0.38
N SER A 98 4.65 0.14 -1.17
CA SER A 98 5.92 -0.50 -1.52
C SER A 98 6.87 -0.67 -0.33
N ILE A 99 6.99 0.30 0.58
CA ILE A 99 7.84 0.17 1.78
C ILE A 99 7.39 -1.03 2.61
N LEU A 100 6.09 -1.25 2.80
CA LEU A 100 5.58 -2.35 3.63
C LEU A 100 5.84 -3.73 3.03
N HIS A 101 6.09 -3.84 1.72
CA HIS A 101 6.56 -5.09 1.10
C HIS A 101 8.08 -5.24 1.17
N HIS A 102 8.81 -4.13 1.14
CA HIS A 102 10.27 -4.12 1.07
C HIS A 102 10.92 -4.19 2.46
N LEU A 103 11.15 -5.42 2.93
CA LEU A 103 11.95 -5.67 4.14
C LEU A 103 13.37 -5.10 3.96
N GLU A 104 13.79 -4.25 4.89
CA GLU A 104 15.11 -3.62 4.91
C GLU A 104 16.08 -4.42 5.78
N TYR A 105 17.28 -4.65 5.26
CA TYR A 105 18.34 -5.44 5.88
C TYR A 105 19.58 -4.59 6.22
N SER A 106 19.51 -3.29 5.93
CA SER A 106 20.49 -2.26 6.27
C SER A 106 20.06 -1.47 7.50
N LYS A 107 20.88 -1.53 8.54
CA LYS A 107 20.71 -0.72 9.75
C LYS A 107 20.71 0.78 9.41
N GLU A 108 21.61 1.22 8.53
CA GLU A 108 21.74 2.63 8.14
C GLU A 108 20.46 3.17 7.50
N GLU A 109 19.77 2.36 6.69
CA GLU A 109 18.55 2.80 6.00
C GLU A 109 17.35 2.85 6.96
N LEU A 110 17.26 1.91 7.90
CA LEU A 110 16.26 1.95 8.97
C LEU A 110 16.49 3.13 9.93
N GLU A 111 17.75 3.45 10.25
CA GLU A 111 18.11 4.62 11.06
C GLU A 111 17.72 5.92 10.36
N LYS A 112 17.93 6.06 9.05
CA LYS A 112 17.45 7.23 8.28
C LYS A 112 15.92 7.39 8.35
N ARG A 113 15.18 6.27 8.29
CA ARG A 113 13.71 6.30 8.43
C ARG A 113 13.33 6.75 9.85
N GLU A 114 13.97 6.19 10.88
CA GLU A 114 13.77 6.57 12.27
C GLU A 114 14.04 8.06 12.51
N GLU A 115 15.12 8.60 11.96
CA GLU A 115 15.46 10.03 12.06
C GLU A 115 14.34 10.93 11.51
N LEU A 116 13.80 10.59 10.34
CA LEU A 116 12.67 11.32 9.74
C LEU A 116 11.39 11.19 10.58
N ILE A 117 11.08 9.98 11.05
CA ILE A 117 9.89 9.73 11.87
C ILE A 117 9.96 10.57 13.16
N GLN A 118 11.11 10.55 13.86
CA GLN A 118 11.30 11.32 15.08
C GLN A 118 11.26 12.83 14.83
N LEU A 119 11.85 13.30 13.73
CA LEU A 119 11.77 14.70 13.33
C LEU A 119 10.31 15.14 13.21
N PHE A 120 9.46 14.35 12.55
CA PHE A 120 8.05 14.68 12.35
C PHE A 120 7.19 14.54 13.60
N GLN A 121 7.55 13.65 14.54
CA GLN A 121 6.89 13.58 15.84
C GLN A 121 7.21 14.81 16.71
N LYS A 122 8.47 15.28 16.70
CA LYS A 122 8.95 16.36 17.57
C LYS A 122 8.68 17.76 17.00
N ASN A 123 8.76 17.94 15.68
CA ASN A 123 8.66 19.25 15.03
C ASN A 123 7.32 19.41 14.31
N GLU A 124 6.31 19.89 15.04
CA GLU A 124 4.96 20.16 14.52
C GLU A 124 4.97 21.14 13.34
N VAL A 125 5.84 22.14 13.37
CA VAL A 125 5.91 23.16 12.31
C VAL A 125 6.40 22.56 10.99
N VAL A 126 7.45 21.73 11.03
CA VAL A 126 7.95 21.00 9.85
C VAL A 126 6.86 20.08 9.32
N ARG A 127 6.26 19.28 10.21
CA ARG A 127 5.18 18.35 9.88
C ARG A 127 4.02 19.03 9.16
N GLU A 128 3.46 20.09 9.74
CA GLU A 128 2.28 20.78 9.18
C GLU A 128 2.56 21.40 7.81
N LYS A 129 3.75 22.00 7.65
CA LYS A 129 4.14 22.62 6.37
C LYS A 129 4.34 21.58 5.26
N LEU A 130 4.93 20.43 5.58
CA LEU A 130 5.07 19.32 4.62
C LEU A 130 3.71 18.70 4.28
N GLN A 131 2.91 18.35 5.29
CA GLN A 131 1.58 17.79 5.08
C GLN A 131 0.68 18.74 4.26
N ALA A 132 0.76 20.05 4.49
CA ALA A 132 0.03 21.04 3.68
C ALA A 132 0.52 21.07 2.22
N SER A 133 1.82 20.86 1.99
CA SER A 133 2.39 20.77 0.64
C SER A 133 1.95 19.47 -0.06
N PHE A 134 1.91 18.34 0.65
CA PHE A 134 1.44 17.07 0.11
C PHE A 134 -0.08 17.04 -0.12
N LEU A 135 -0.87 17.65 0.78
CA LEU A 135 -2.31 17.81 0.59
C LEU A 135 -2.63 18.66 -0.64
N GLN A 136 -1.83 19.69 -0.93
CA GLN A 136 -1.96 20.49 -2.14
C GLN A 136 -1.66 19.70 -3.42
N MET A 137 -0.77 18.71 -3.34
CA MET A 137 -0.54 17.76 -4.43
C MET A 137 -1.76 16.87 -4.67
N GLY A 138 -2.38 16.43 -3.56
CA GLY A 138 -3.60 15.64 -3.52
C GLY A 138 -3.41 14.19 -3.96
N LYS A 139 -4.52 13.46 -4.05
CA LYS A 139 -4.55 12.06 -4.50
C LYS A 139 -5.20 11.94 -5.88
N LEU A 140 -4.76 10.94 -6.65
CA LEU A 140 -5.41 10.42 -7.83
C LEU A 140 -6.43 9.35 -7.40
N HIS A 141 -7.63 9.41 -7.95
CA HIS A 141 -8.68 8.42 -7.72
C HIS A 141 -8.53 7.27 -8.72
N ASN A 142 -8.41 6.05 -8.21
CA ASN A 142 -8.35 4.77 -8.97
C ASN A 142 -7.32 4.74 -10.11
N ILE A 143 -6.26 5.54 -10.02
CA ILE A 143 -5.21 5.67 -11.03
C ILE A 143 -3.86 5.67 -10.33
N SER A 144 -2.96 4.78 -10.76
CA SER A 144 -1.56 4.81 -10.34
C SER A 144 -0.81 5.93 -11.06
N PHE A 145 -0.13 6.80 -10.33
CA PHE A 145 0.78 7.76 -10.90
C PHE A 145 1.90 7.06 -11.66
N TYR A 146 2.53 6.05 -11.04
CA TYR A 146 3.71 5.39 -11.62
C TYR A 146 3.38 4.60 -12.89
N GLN A 147 2.21 3.96 -12.94
CA GLN A 147 1.71 3.26 -14.13
C GLN A 147 1.59 4.18 -15.34
N TYR A 148 0.93 5.31 -15.17
CA TYR A 148 0.67 6.22 -16.27
C TYR A 148 1.93 6.94 -16.72
N VAL A 149 2.84 7.29 -15.79
CA VAL A 149 4.16 7.80 -16.13
C VAL A 149 4.98 6.77 -16.93
N SER A 150 4.89 5.49 -16.57
CA SER A 150 5.58 4.42 -17.30
C SER A 150 4.98 4.19 -18.69
N ALA A 151 3.65 4.16 -18.80
CA ALA A 151 2.91 3.95 -20.04
C ALA A 151 2.97 5.15 -21.02
N MET A 152 3.31 6.35 -20.54
CA MET A 152 3.50 7.54 -21.38
C MET A 152 4.51 7.32 -22.51
N LYS A 153 5.48 6.42 -22.33
CA LYS A 153 6.50 6.09 -23.35
C LYS A 153 5.90 5.57 -24.65
N ASP A 154 4.80 4.84 -24.56
CA ASP A 154 4.20 4.11 -25.69
C ASP A 154 3.14 4.94 -26.44
N ILE A 155 2.61 5.99 -25.81
CA ILE A 155 1.57 6.85 -26.40
C ILE A 155 2.11 7.87 -27.39
N VAL A 156 3.35 8.31 -27.18
CA VAL A 156 3.96 9.38 -27.96
C VAL A 156 4.49 8.90 -29.31
N THR A 157 4.87 7.62 -29.42
CA THR A 157 5.65 7.11 -30.56
C THR A 157 4.89 7.03 -31.89
N LYS A 158 3.59 7.36 -31.96
CA LYS A 158 2.78 7.11 -33.17
C LYS A 158 1.92 8.27 -33.71
N LYS A 159 1.76 9.43 -33.06
CA LYS A 159 0.67 10.36 -33.44
C LYS A 159 0.96 11.87 -33.53
N THR A 160 2.07 12.42 -33.03
CA THR A 160 2.27 13.89 -33.01
C THR A 160 2.34 14.53 -34.40
N TYR A 161 3.02 13.88 -35.36
CA TYR A 161 3.14 14.38 -36.73
C TYR A 161 1.78 14.49 -37.46
N ARG A 162 0.79 13.67 -37.07
CA ARG A 162 -0.55 13.71 -37.67
C ARG A 162 -1.26 15.02 -37.35
N HIS A 163 -1.09 15.55 -36.14
CA HIS A 163 -1.69 16.83 -35.74
C HIS A 163 -1.08 18.01 -36.51
N HIS A 164 0.23 17.97 -36.76
CA HIS A 164 0.87 18.96 -37.64
C HIS A 164 0.38 18.89 -39.08
N ILE A 165 0.18 17.68 -39.63
CA ILE A 165 -0.38 17.49 -40.98
C ILE A 165 -1.81 18.02 -41.04
N LEU A 166 -2.66 17.68 -40.07
CA LEU A 166 -4.05 18.16 -40.02
C LEU A 166 -4.14 19.69 -39.94
N ALA A 167 -3.30 20.32 -39.12
CA ALA A 167 -3.21 21.78 -39.05
C ALA A 167 -2.73 22.40 -40.38
N ALA A 168 -1.72 21.81 -41.03
CA ALA A 168 -1.24 22.28 -42.33
C ALA A 168 -2.30 22.12 -43.44
N CYS A 169 -3.03 21.01 -43.45
CA CYS A 169 -4.16 20.79 -44.36
C CYS A 169 -5.28 21.81 -44.13
N LEU A 170 -5.58 22.18 -42.88
CA LEU A 170 -6.59 23.21 -42.58
C LEU A 170 -6.16 24.57 -43.15
N ILE A 171 -4.89 24.95 -42.98
CA ILE A 171 -4.33 26.16 -43.58
C ILE A 171 -4.43 26.09 -45.12
N GLY A 172 -4.18 24.92 -45.71
CA GLY A 172 -4.35 24.68 -47.14
C GLY A 172 -5.80 24.86 -47.61
N CYS A 173 -6.79 24.35 -46.86
CA CYS A 173 -8.22 24.54 -47.15
C CYS A 173 -8.63 26.02 -47.08
N LEU A 174 -8.15 26.73 -46.05
CA LEU A 174 -8.37 28.18 -45.92
C LEU A 174 -7.72 28.96 -47.08
N GLY A 175 -6.52 28.56 -47.49
CA GLY A 175 -5.83 29.10 -48.67
C GLY A 175 -6.59 28.83 -49.96
N TRP A 176 -7.24 27.67 -50.10
CA TRP A 176 -8.05 27.33 -51.26
C TRP A 176 -9.27 28.24 -51.40
N ILE A 177 -9.93 28.60 -50.28
CA ILE A 177 -11.02 29.60 -50.29
C ILE A 177 -10.52 30.94 -50.85
N PHE A 178 -9.33 31.38 -50.40
CA PHE A 178 -8.74 32.64 -50.85
C PHE A 178 -8.39 32.61 -52.35
N VAL A 179 -7.80 31.51 -52.84
CA VAL A 179 -7.49 31.33 -54.27
C VAL A 179 -8.76 31.26 -55.12
N ALA A 180 -9.80 30.55 -54.68
CA ALA A 180 -11.09 30.46 -55.37
C ALA A 180 -11.76 31.84 -55.50
N ALA A 181 -11.67 32.67 -54.45
CA ALA A 181 -12.19 34.04 -54.46
C ALA A 181 -11.48 34.93 -55.50
N LEU A 182 -10.15 34.78 -55.65
CA LEU A 182 -9.35 35.59 -56.58
C LEU A 182 -9.46 35.15 -58.04
N SER A 183 -9.70 33.86 -58.28
CA SER A 183 -9.73 33.25 -59.62
C SER A 183 -11.09 33.28 -60.29
N GLY A 184 -12.13 33.80 -59.63
CA GLY A 184 -13.50 33.91 -60.18
C GLY A 184 -14.26 32.58 -60.24
N PHE A 185 -13.73 31.49 -59.67
CA PHE A 185 -14.44 30.22 -59.53
C PHE A 185 -15.54 30.30 -58.47
N THR A 186 -16.49 29.35 -58.50
CA THR A 186 -17.54 29.25 -57.48
C THR A 186 -16.93 28.90 -56.11
N LEU A 187 -17.28 29.69 -55.08
CA LEU A 187 -16.78 29.49 -53.71
C LEU A 187 -17.37 28.26 -53.01
N ALA A 188 -18.51 27.78 -53.47
CA ALA A 188 -19.29 26.74 -52.79
C ALA A 188 -18.51 25.43 -52.52
N PRO A 189 -17.76 24.85 -53.49
CA PRO A 189 -16.99 23.63 -53.24
C PRO A 189 -15.86 23.83 -52.22
N ALA A 190 -15.16 24.98 -52.27
CA ALA A 190 -14.08 25.30 -51.34
C ALA A 190 -14.61 25.50 -49.91
N ILE A 191 -15.76 26.16 -49.75
CA ILE A 191 -16.42 26.35 -48.46
C ILE A 191 -16.92 25.00 -47.90
N ILE A 192 -17.64 24.21 -48.69
CA ILE A 192 -18.17 22.90 -48.26
C ILE A 192 -17.03 21.95 -47.89
N GLY A 193 -15.97 21.90 -48.70
CA GLY A 193 -14.79 21.09 -48.42
C GLY A 193 -14.09 21.51 -47.13
N THR A 194 -13.96 22.82 -46.87
CA THR A 194 -13.37 23.34 -45.63
C THR A 194 -14.24 23.02 -44.41
N ILE A 195 -15.57 23.16 -44.50
CA ILE A 195 -16.49 22.80 -43.41
C ILE A 195 -16.39 21.31 -43.11
N ALA A 196 -16.39 20.45 -44.13
CA ALA A 196 -16.22 19.01 -43.96
C ALA A 196 -14.88 18.67 -43.28
N PHE A 197 -13.80 19.34 -43.67
CA PHE A 197 -12.49 19.14 -43.05
C PHE A 197 -12.43 19.63 -41.60
N VAL A 198 -13.08 20.75 -41.28
CA VAL A 198 -13.24 21.24 -39.90
C VAL A 198 -13.99 20.21 -39.05
N CYS A 199 -15.10 19.65 -39.55
CA CYS A 199 -15.82 18.58 -38.85
C CYS A 199 -14.94 17.36 -38.59
N ILE A 200 -14.12 16.94 -39.57
CA ILE A 200 -13.17 15.83 -39.41
C ILE A 200 -12.13 16.17 -38.32
N ASN A 201 -11.55 17.38 -38.33
CA ASN A 201 -10.60 17.81 -37.30
C ASN A 201 -11.22 17.77 -35.90
N ILE A 202 -12.41 18.33 -35.74
CA ILE A 202 -13.12 18.32 -34.45
C ILE A 202 -13.37 16.88 -33.96
N VAL A 203 -13.80 15.98 -34.84
CA VAL A 203 -13.99 14.56 -34.48
C VAL A 203 -12.66 13.90 -34.07
N GLN A 204 -11.58 14.13 -34.83
CA GLN A 204 -10.26 13.59 -34.50
C GLN A 204 -9.69 14.17 -33.19
N TYR A 205 -9.96 15.45 -32.93
CA TYR A 205 -9.61 16.14 -31.69
C TYR A 205 -10.26 15.45 -30.49
N TYR A 206 -11.59 15.31 -30.48
CA TYR A 206 -12.30 14.69 -29.36
C TYR A 206 -11.96 13.21 -29.19
N LYS A 207 -11.75 12.48 -30.28
CA LYS A 207 -11.28 11.09 -30.22
C LYS A 207 -9.92 10.99 -29.51
N ARG A 208 -8.95 11.81 -29.91
CA ARG A 208 -7.63 11.83 -29.27
C ARG A 208 -7.72 12.31 -27.82
N LYS A 209 -8.51 13.35 -27.55
CA LYS A 209 -8.69 13.91 -26.20
C LYS A 209 -9.25 12.87 -25.22
N ALA A 210 -10.23 12.07 -25.65
CA ALA A 210 -10.77 10.96 -24.88
C ALA A 210 -9.71 9.86 -24.62
N GLU A 211 -8.88 9.52 -25.61
CA GLU A 211 -7.78 8.55 -25.42
C GLU A 211 -6.76 8.99 -24.35
N ILE A 212 -6.52 10.30 -24.19
CA ILE A 212 -5.43 10.83 -23.36
C ILE A 212 -5.89 11.51 -22.06
N GLU A 213 -7.18 11.50 -21.74
CA GLU A 213 -7.77 12.20 -20.59
C GLU A 213 -7.08 11.86 -19.25
N LYS A 214 -6.85 10.56 -19.00
CA LYS A 214 -6.17 10.10 -17.79
C LYS A 214 -4.71 10.58 -17.73
N TYR A 215 -4.03 10.67 -18.88
CA TYR A 215 -2.66 11.18 -18.94
C TYR A 215 -2.60 12.69 -18.72
N PHE A 216 -3.61 13.46 -19.16
CA PHE A 216 -3.74 14.87 -18.78
C PHE A 216 -3.86 15.05 -17.27
N THR A 217 -4.61 14.16 -16.61
CA THR A 217 -4.72 14.15 -15.15
C THR A 217 -3.37 13.91 -14.50
N VAL A 218 -2.57 12.97 -15.02
CA VAL A 218 -1.21 12.71 -14.53
C VAL A 218 -0.24 13.86 -14.82
N LEU A 219 -0.28 14.49 -15.99
CA LEU A 219 0.54 15.69 -16.27
C LEU A 219 0.17 16.85 -15.34
N SER A 220 -1.13 17.03 -15.06
CA SER A 220 -1.61 18.00 -14.08
C SER A 220 -1.07 17.68 -12.69
N TYR A 221 -1.03 16.39 -12.33
CA TYR A 221 -0.46 15.92 -11.08
C TYR A 221 1.05 16.21 -10.98
N ILE A 222 1.83 15.98 -12.05
CA ILE A 222 3.26 16.35 -12.11
C ILE A 222 3.45 17.84 -11.86
N LEU A 223 2.57 18.71 -12.36
CA LEU A 223 2.65 20.14 -12.07
C LEU A 223 2.39 20.46 -10.61
N ARG A 224 1.39 19.82 -9.99
CA ARG A 224 1.13 19.97 -8.55
C ARG A 224 2.29 19.44 -7.71
N LEU A 225 2.92 18.33 -8.13
CA LEU A 225 4.15 17.80 -7.54
C LEU A 225 5.26 18.86 -7.58
N LEU A 226 5.61 19.36 -8.78
CA LEU A 226 6.68 20.35 -8.94
C LEU A 226 6.40 21.65 -8.18
N TYR A 227 5.13 22.09 -8.14
CA TYR A 227 4.72 23.24 -7.33
C TYR A 227 4.93 22.98 -5.83
N SER A 228 4.54 21.79 -5.36
CA SER A 228 4.70 21.39 -3.95
C SER A 228 6.18 21.30 -3.57
N VAL A 229 7.01 20.73 -4.45
CA VAL A 229 8.47 20.70 -4.28
C VAL A 229 9.04 22.12 -4.18
N LYS A 230 8.60 23.05 -5.04
CA LYS A 230 9.02 24.46 -4.96
C LYS A 230 8.65 25.09 -3.62
N LYS A 231 7.45 24.78 -3.09
CA LYS A 231 7.01 25.28 -1.79
C LYS A 231 7.88 24.72 -0.67
N ILE A 232 8.15 23.41 -0.67
CA ILE A 232 9.02 22.72 0.29
C ILE A 232 10.40 23.35 0.30
N VAL A 233 11.08 23.46 -0.84
CA VAL A 233 12.43 24.06 -0.94
C VAL A 233 12.45 25.53 -0.47
N LYS A 234 11.35 26.28 -0.64
CA LYS A 234 11.25 27.67 -0.18
C LYS A 234 11.12 27.77 1.35
N LEU A 235 10.67 26.72 2.03
CA LEU A 235 10.58 26.71 3.50
C LEU A 235 11.98 26.74 4.14
N GLY A 236 12.99 26.21 3.45
CA GLY A 236 14.39 26.21 3.91
C GLY A 236 14.54 25.50 5.24
N LEU A 237 14.03 24.27 5.34
CA LEU A 237 14.01 23.48 6.56
C LEU A 237 15.41 22.87 6.78
N PRO A 238 16.18 23.33 7.78
CA PRO A 238 17.56 22.88 7.98
C PRO A 238 17.70 21.36 8.11
N GLU A 239 16.72 20.72 8.75
CA GLU A 239 16.67 19.29 9.02
C GLU A 239 16.50 18.44 7.75
N LEU A 240 16.03 19.04 6.64
CA LEU A 240 15.78 18.35 5.37
C LEU A 240 16.71 18.82 4.24
N LYS A 241 17.77 19.56 4.56
CA LYS A 241 18.66 20.19 3.57
C LYS A 241 19.22 19.23 2.51
N LYS A 242 19.52 17.98 2.90
CA LYS A 242 19.95 16.92 1.97
C LYS A 242 18.90 16.67 0.88
N TYR A 243 17.66 16.45 1.29
CA TYR A 243 16.52 16.22 0.40
C TYR A 243 16.19 17.48 -0.41
N GLU A 244 16.21 18.66 0.22
CA GLU A 244 15.93 19.94 -0.46
C GLU A 244 16.86 20.20 -1.65
N THR A 245 18.15 19.87 -1.50
CA THR A 245 19.16 20.06 -2.55
C THR A 245 18.85 19.20 -3.78
N GLU A 246 18.52 17.93 -3.56
CA GLU A 246 18.18 16.98 -4.62
C GLU A 246 16.83 17.31 -5.26
N LEU A 247 15.82 17.63 -4.45
CA LEU A 247 14.52 18.13 -4.91
C LEU A 247 14.66 19.37 -5.79
N GLN A 248 15.48 20.34 -5.38
CA GLN A 248 15.72 21.56 -6.15
C GLN A 248 16.40 21.27 -7.49
N LYS A 249 17.41 20.39 -7.50
CA LYS A 249 18.11 19.96 -8.72
C LYS A 249 17.13 19.33 -9.72
N ASN A 250 16.35 18.34 -9.26
CA ASN A 250 15.45 17.59 -10.14
C ASN A 250 14.25 18.41 -10.59
N MET A 251 13.69 19.27 -9.73
CA MET A 251 12.64 20.20 -10.12
C MET A 251 13.11 21.18 -11.21
N LYS A 252 14.35 21.69 -11.15
CA LYS A 252 14.89 22.60 -12.16
C LYS A 252 15.01 21.94 -13.55
N ALA A 253 15.15 20.62 -13.61
CA ALA A 253 15.17 19.90 -14.89
C ALA A 253 13.84 20.01 -15.65
N PHE A 254 12.72 20.32 -14.97
CA PHE A 254 11.37 20.44 -15.53
C PHE A 254 10.93 21.90 -15.81
N GLN A 255 11.86 22.86 -15.93
CA GLN A 255 11.50 24.25 -16.24
C GLN A 255 10.76 24.42 -17.57
N LYS A 256 11.17 23.66 -18.61
CA LYS A 256 10.52 23.69 -19.92
C LYS A 256 9.13 23.04 -19.86
N PHE A 257 8.95 21.99 -19.06
CA PHE A 257 7.65 21.36 -18.81
C PHE A 257 6.69 22.34 -18.16
N GLN A 258 7.16 23.06 -17.13
CA GLN A 258 6.36 24.08 -16.43
C GLN A 258 5.96 25.25 -17.34
N SER A 259 6.82 25.66 -18.28
CA SER A 259 6.48 26.74 -19.22
C SER A 259 5.42 26.30 -20.24
N GLN A 260 5.53 25.08 -20.77
CA GLN A 260 4.54 24.48 -21.69
C GLN A 260 3.17 24.29 -21.01
N ALA A 261 3.19 23.85 -19.75
CA ALA A 261 2.01 23.66 -18.93
C ALA A 261 1.20 24.95 -18.70
N ARG A 262 1.86 26.09 -18.49
CA ARG A 262 1.16 27.37 -18.30
C ARG A 262 0.22 27.65 -19.45
N PHE A 263 0.64 27.37 -20.69
CA PHE A 263 -0.23 27.53 -21.86
C PHE A 263 -1.37 26.52 -21.87
N LEU A 264 -1.09 25.22 -21.65
CA LEU A 264 -2.12 24.17 -21.69
C LEU A 264 -3.23 24.38 -20.67
N PHE A 265 -2.87 24.83 -19.48
CA PHE A 265 -3.80 24.99 -18.36
C PHE A 265 -4.28 26.44 -18.17
N SER A 266 -3.90 27.37 -19.06
CA SER A 266 -4.22 28.81 -18.97
C SER A 266 -5.72 29.16 -19.08
N GLY A 267 -6.61 28.20 -19.35
CA GLY A 267 -8.05 28.42 -19.54
C GLY A 267 -8.95 27.66 -18.56
N LYS A 268 -8.41 27.00 -17.53
CA LYS A 268 -9.23 26.24 -16.54
C LYS A 268 -9.86 27.09 -15.44
N ASN A 269 -9.48 28.36 -15.31
CA ASN A 269 -10.15 29.28 -14.40
C ASN A 269 -11.33 29.90 -15.14
N MET A 270 -12.51 29.36 -14.89
CA MET A 270 -13.76 29.62 -15.57
C MET A 270 -14.24 31.07 -15.38
N THR A 271 -13.75 31.99 -16.22
CA THR A 271 -14.30 33.35 -16.33
C THR A 271 -15.24 33.52 -17.52
N GLY A 272 -15.39 32.51 -18.38
CA GLY A 272 -16.30 32.56 -19.53
C GLY A 272 -15.98 33.72 -20.48
N SER A 273 -14.71 34.13 -20.54
CA SER A 273 -14.29 35.27 -21.36
C SER A 273 -14.36 34.87 -22.83
N LEU A 274 -14.67 35.84 -23.71
CA LEU A 274 -14.63 35.65 -25.16
C LEU A 274 -13.28 35.13 -25.65
N ALA A 275 -12.20 35.48 -24.96
CA ALA A 275 -10.86 34.96 -25.23
C ALA A 275 -10.75 33.45 -25.01
N ASP A 276 -11.41 32.91 -23.97
CA ASP A 276 -11.38 31.48 -23.64
C ASP A 276 -12.12 30.66 -24.71
N VAL A 277 -13.26 31.18 -25.18
CA VAL A 277 -14.05 30.58 -26.26
C VAL A 277 -13.24 30.54 -27.56
N ILE A 278 -12.57 31.64 -27.90
CA ILE A 278 -11.70 31.69 -29.09
C ILE A 278 -10.54 30.70 -28.96
N LEU A 279 -9.91 30.61 -27.79
CA LEU A 279 -8.83 29.65 -27.54
C LEU A 279 -9.31 28.20 -27.63
N ASP A 280 -10.53 27.89 -27.22
CA ASP A 280 -11.07 26.53 -27.32
C ASP A 280 -11.37 26.14 -28.77
N TYR A 281 -11.86 27.06 -29.60
CA TYR A 281 -11.96 26.83 -31.04
C TYR A 281 -10.59 26.66 -31.69
N GLU A 282 -9.59 27.46 -31.30
CA GLU A 282 -8.22 27.33 -31.78
C GLU A 282 -7.64 25.94 -31.46
N LYS A 283 -7.82 25.44 -30.24
CA LYS A 283 -7.42 24.08 -29.85
C LYS A 283 -8.14 23.01 -30.67
N MET A 284 -9.45 23.13 -30.89
CA MET A 284 -10.21 22.14 -31.67
C MET A 284 -9.81 22.12 -33.15
N LEU A 285 -9.48 23.28 -33.72
CA LEU A 285 -9.13 23.42 -35.13
C LEU A 285 -7.67 23.04 -35.42
N PHE A 286 -6.75 23.48 -34.57
CA PHE A 286 -5.30 23.34 -34.78
C PHE A 286 -4.63 22.31 -33.86
N HIS A 287 -5.38 21.72 -32.93
CA HIS A 287 -4.91 20.65 -32.02
C HIS A 287 -3.69 21.08 -31.18
N THR A 288 -3.54 22.38 -30.89
CA THR A 288 -2.33 22.94 -30.28
C THR A 288 -2.10 22.48 -28.85
N ASP A 289 -3.18 22.22 -28.10
CA ASP A 289 -3.14 21.57 -26.80
C ASP A 289 -2.68 20.10 -26.88
N LEU A 290 -3.11 19.34 -27.90
CA LEU A 290 -2.67 17.97 -28.13
C LEU A 290 -1.17 17.91 -28.51
N ILE A 291 -0.70 18.83 -29.34
CA ILE A 291 0.72 18.94 -29.72
C ILE A 291 1.58 19.28 -28.50
N LYS A 292 1.15 20.26 -27.69
CA LYS A 292 1.86 20.63 -26.45
C LYS A 292 1.82 19.53 -25.41
N PHE A 293 0.71 18.80 -25.32
CA PHE A 293 0.60 17.60 -24.50
C PHE A 293 1.67 16.57 -24.91
N ASP A 294 1.76 16.22 -26.20
CA ASP A 294 2.76 15.25 -26.67
C ASP A 294 4.20 15.71 -26.36
N ASN A 295 4.50 17.01 -26.53
CA ASN A 295 5.80 17.60 -26.18
C ASN A 295 6.11 17.51 -24.68
N MET A 296 5.11 17.71 -23.83
CA MET A 296 5.25 17.55 -22.38
C MET A 296 5.49 16.08 -22.00
N VAL A 297 4.82 15.14 -22.66
CA VAL A 297 5.06 13.71 -22.43
C VAL A 297 6.47 13.31 -22.88
N LEU A 298 6.97 13.85 -24.00
CA LEU A 298 8.38 13.67 -24.42
C LEU A 298 9.36 14.17 -23.37
N GLU A 299 9.08 15.32 -22.75
CA GLU A 299 9.94 15.86 -21.72
C GLU A 299 9.95 14.98 -20.47
N VAL A 300 8.78 14.51 -20.02
CA VAL A 300 8.67 13.53 -18.92
C VAL A 300 9.45 12.26 -19.22
N LYS A 301 9.33 11.74 -20.45
CA LYS A 301 10.09 10.56 -20.91
C LYS A 301 11.60 10.78 -20.85
N ASN A 302 12.08 11.91 -21.36
CA ASN A 302 13.50 12.24 -21.39
C ASN A 302 14.08 12.54 -20.00
N LYS A 303 13.21 12.86 -19.04
CA LYS A 303 13.53 13.23 -17.66
C LYS A 303 12.98 12.25 -16.65
N GLN A 304 12.84 10.98 -17.04
CA GLN A 304 12.26 9.94 -16.19
C GLN A 304 13.08 9.73 -14.92
N ASN A 305 14.41 9.75 -15.00
CA ASN A 305 15.27 9.56 -13.83
C ASN A 305 15.07 10.70 -12.81
N GLU A 306 15.04 11.95 -13.27
CA GLU A 306 14.77 13.09 -12.40
C GLU A 306 13.36 13.04 -11.79
N LEU A 307 12.36 12.57 -12.54
CA LEU A 307 11.00 12.36 -12.01
C LEU A 307 10.94 11.23 -10.98
N ASN A 308 11.65 10.13 -11.21
CA ASN A 308 11.73 9.01 -10.26
C ASN A 308 12.40 9.44 -8.96
N GLN A 309 13.48 10.24 -9.01
CA GLN A 309 14.10 10.80 -7.81
C GLN A 309 13.15 11.75 -7.06
N LEU A 310 12.36 12.58 -7.77
CA LEU A 310 11.31 13.37 -7.13
C LEU A 310 10.24 12.47 -6.48
N PHE A 311 9.83 11.40 -7.16
CA PHE A 311 8.86 10.44 -6.65
C PHE A 311 9.36 9.77 -5.36
N GLU A 312 10.59 9.25 -5.37
CA GLU A 312 11.18 8.54 -4.22
C GLU A 312 11.34 9.45 -3.01
N ILE A 313 11.88 10.66 -3.18
CA ILE A 313 12.07 11.58 -2.04
C ILE A 313 10.71 12.00 -1.46
N ILE A 314 9.75 12.36 -2.31
CA ILE A 314 8.42 12.79 -1.86
C ILE A 314 7.65 11.64 -1.24
N GLY A 315 7.74 10.46 -1.86
CA GLY A 315 7.16 9.22 -1.36
C GLY A 315 7.70 8.86 0.02
N LEU A 316 9.02 8.92 0.21
CA LEU A 316 9.67 8.69 1.49
C LEU A 316 9.17 9.69 2.55
N LEU A 317 9.21 10.99 2.26
CA LEU A 317 8.81 12.02 3.22
C LEU A 317 7.33 11.91 3.64
N ASP A 318 6.42 11.69 2.69
CA ASP A 318 4.97 11.54 2.97
C ASP A 318 4.68 10.21 3.71
N SER A 319 5.40 9.13 3.36
CA SER A 319 5.28 7.83 4.05
C SER A 319 5.79 7.91 5.48
N MET A 320 6.93 8.56 5.73
CA MET A 320 7.46 8.72 7.09
C MET A 320 6.58 9.64 7.95
N LEU A 321 5.90 10.63 7.35
CA LEU A 321 4.84 11.39 8.04
C LEU A 321 3.65 10.50 8.43
N ALA A 322 3.23 9.59 7.55
CA ALA A 322 2.17 8.63 7.84
C ALA A 322 2.58 7.68 8.99
N VAL A 323 3.82 7.16 8.98
CA VAL A 323 4.36 6.34 10.07
C VAL A 323 4.44 7.13 11.38
N ALA A 324 4.90 8.39 11.35
CA ALA A 324 4.92 9.25 12.53
C ALA A 324 3.51 9.52 13.09
N SER A 325 2.52 9.69 12.20
CA SER A 325 1.11 9.78 12.59
C SER A 325 0.59 8.47 13.18
N PHE A 326 1.02 7.32 12.64
CA PHE A 326 0.65 6.01 13.15
C PHE A 326 1.21 5.77 14.56
N ARG A 327 2.46 6.16 14.83
CA ARG A 327 3.02 6.17 16.18
C ARG A 327 2.22 7.06 17.14
N ALA A 328 1.75 8.22 16.66
CA ALA A 328 0.89 9.08 17.46
C ALA A 328 -0.49 8.46 17.76
N LEU A 329 -1.02 7.60 16.87
CA LEU A 329 -2.26 6.85 17.07
C LEU A 329 -2.10 5.81 18.18
N VAL A 330 -1.01 5.03 18.14
CA VAL A 330 -0.74 3.96 19.13
C VAL A 330 -0.07 4.46 20.42
N LYS A 331 0.26 5.75 20.49
CA LYS A 331 0.78 6.45 21.68
C LYS A 331 2.02 5.77 22.28
N GLU A 332 1.94 5.28 23.51
CA GLU A 332 3.06 4.65 24.22
C GLU A 332 3.15 3.14 23.96
N HIS A 333 2.21 2.58 23.20
CA HIS A 333 2.16 1.14 22.91
C HIS A 333 2.97 0.78 21.66
N TYR A 334 4.13 1.39 21.47
CA TYR A 334 5.06 0.99 20.41
C TYR A 334 6.51 1.11 20.89
N CYS A 335 7.41 0.39 20.23
CA CYS A 335 8.84 0.54 20.39
C CYS A 335 9.57 0.59 19.03
N SER A 336 10.79 1.12 19.04
CA SER A 336 11.73 0.95 17.93
C SER A 336 12.45 -0.39 18.09
N PRO A 337 12.56 -1.21 17.04
CA PRO A 337 13.16 -2.54 17.13
C PRO A 337 14.69 -2.48 17.29
N VAL A 338 15.25 -3.50 17.94
CA VAL A 338 16.69 -3.77 17.93
C VAL A 338 16.96 -4.98 17.05
N LEU A 339 17.42 -4.73 15.82
CA LEU A 339 17.71 -5.77 14.84
C LEU A 339 19.20 -6.13 14.83
N LYS A 340 19.51 -7.43 14.96
CA LYS A 340 20.88 -7.95 15.06
C LYS A 340 21.20 -8.86 13.88
N LYS A 341 22.46 -8.85 13.46
CA LYS A 341 23.03 -9.89 12.59
C LYS A 341 23.75 -10.88 13.50
N GLY A 342 23.35 -12.15 13.43
CA GLY A 342 23.87 -13.21 14.29
C GLY A 342 24.05 -14.52 13.53
N SER A 343 24.83 -15.44 14.11
CA SER A 343 25.06 -16.78 13.54
C SER A 343 23.89 -17.75 13.77
N ARG A 344 22.99 -17.42 14.69
CA ARG A 344 21.75 -18.16 14.94
C ARG A 344 20.58 -17.19 14.99
N PRO A 345 19.43 -17.55 14.41
CA PRO A 345 18.26 -16.71 14.48
C PRO A 345 17.73 -16.64 15.92
N GLU A 346 17.30 -15.45 16.32
CA GLU A 346 16.68 -15.20 17.62
C GLU A 346 15.57 -14.16 17.48
N ILE A 347 14.53 -14.30 18.31
CA ILE A 347 13.42 -13.36 18.41
C ILE A 347 12.98 -13.24 19.87
N SER A 348 12.83 -12.01 20.34
CA SER A 348 12.39 -11.66 21.68
C SER A 348 11.46 -10.46 21.60
N ILE A 349 10.21 -10.66 22.01
CA ILE A 349 9.17 -9.64 21.95
C ILE A 349 8.44 -9.63 23.30
N ASP A 350 8.41 -8.46 23.94
CA ASP A 350 7.74 -8.27 25.21
C ASP A 350 6.47 -7.41 25.01
N GLY A 351 5.33 -7.90 25.50
CA GLY A 351 4.06 -7.16 25.49
C GLY A 351 3.51 -6.82 24.10
N MET A 352 3.60 -7.73 23.13
CA MET A 352 3.02 -7.50 21.80
C MET A 352 1.50 -7.66 21.78
N TYR A 353 0.86 -6.89 20.90
CA TYR A 353 -0.58 -6.90 20.72
C TYR A 353 -0.95 -6.70 19.24
N HIS A 354 -2.16 -7.13 18.86
CA HIS A 354 -2.67 -6.97 17.51
C HIS A 354 -3.38 -5.62 17.36
N PRO A 355 -3.00 -4.75 16.40
CA PRO A 355 -3.52 -3.38 16.29
C PRO A 355 -5.01 -3.28 15.93
N MET A 356 -5.54 -4.31 15.26
CA MET A 356 -6.94 -4.34 14.83
C MET A 356 -7.91 -4.81 15.93
N ILE A 357 -7.41 -5.19 17.11
CA ILE A 357 -8.23 -5.61 18.25
C ILE A 357 -8.35 -4.44 19.21
N SER A 358 -9.58 -4.11 19.65
CA SER A 358 -9.86 -2.95 20.50
C SER A 358 -9.31 -3.08 21.92
N GLU A 359 -9.42 -4.28 22.50
CA GLU A 359 -8.96 -4.61 23.85
C GLU A 359 -8.06 -5.86 23.79
N PRO A 360 -6.85 -5.74 23.23
CA PRO A 360 -6.00 -6.89 23.01
C PRO A 360 -5.32 -7.35 24.31
N VAL A 361 -5.21 -8.66 24.49
CA VAL A 361 -4.36 -9.25 25.53
C VAL A 361 -2.92 -9.28 25.03
N ALA A 362 -2.04 -8.52 25.70
CA ALA A 362 -0.63 -8.46 25.36
C ALA A 362 0.08 -9.77 25.72
N ASN A 363 0.91 -10.27 24.82
CA ASN A 363 1.64 -11.51 25.00
C ASN A 363 3.14 -11.31 24.77
N SER A 364 3.98 -12.15 25.36
CA SER A 364 5.44 -12.07 25.24
C SER A 364 6.03 -13.41 24.82
N ILE A 365 7.12 -13.38 24.08
CA ILE A 365 7.87 -14.59 23.72
C ILE A 365 9.35 -14.29 23.48
N SER A 366 10.22 -15.21 23.90
CA SER A 366 11.66 -15.15 23.63
C SER A 366 12.19 -16.54 23.28
N GLU A 367 12.58 -16.73 22.03
CA GLU A 367 12.99 -18.04 21.51
C GLU A 367 14.12 -17.94 20.47
N LYS A 368 14.91 -19.02 20.42
CA LYS A 368 16.02 -19.22 19.44
C LYS A 368 15.83 -20.49 18.61
N GLN A 369 14.67 -21.13 18.77
CA GLN A 369 14.27 -22.37 18.13
C GLN A 369 12.87 -22.20 17.56
N CYS A 370 12.44 -23.14 16.74
CA CYS A 370 11.06 -23.18 16.27
C CYS A 370 10.08 -23.36 17.45
N VAL A 371 8.85 -22.91 17.26
CA VAL A 371 7.81 -22.84 18.30
C VAL A 371 6.57 -23.58 17.82
N LEU A 372 6.09 -24.51 18.65
CA LEU A 372 4.85 -25.23 18.41
C LEU A 372 3.79 -24.72 19.38
N ILE A 373 2.67 -24.23 18.83
CA ILE A 373 1.58 -23.62 19.58
C ILE A 373 0.36 -24.53 19.51
N THR A 374 -0.12 -24.96 20.66
CA THR A 374 -1.33 -25.79 20.80
C THR A 374 -2.45 -25.04 21.50
N GLY A 375 -3.68 -25.56 21.40
CA GLY A 375 -4.86 -24.96 22.04
C GLY A 375 -6.11 -25.16 21.21
N SER A 376 -7.26 -24.92 21.81
CA SER A 376 -8.59 -25.03 21.18
C SER A 376 -8.78 -24.00 20.05
N ASN A 377 -9.81 -24.20 19.21
CA ASN A 377 -10.20 -23.20 18.22
C ASN A 377 -10.71 -21.94 18.94
N ALA A 378 -10.51 -20.78 18.32
CA ALA A 378 -10.85 -19.47 18.88
C ALA A 378 -10.06 -19.04 20.14
N SER A 379 -9.10 -19.84 20.63
CA SER A 379 -8.22 -19.48 21.77
C SER A 379 -7.19 -18.38 21.50
N GLY A 380 -7.05 -17.91 20.25
CA GLY A 380 -6.14 -16.83 19.87
C GLY A 380 -4.84 -17.25 19.16
N LYS A 381 -4.61 -18.54 18.89
CA LYS A 381 -3.40 -19.05 18.21
C LYS A 381 -3.05 -18.31 16.92
N SER A 382 -4.00 -18.23 15.97
CA SER A 382 -3.78 -17.59 14.67
C SER A 382 -3.54 -16.09 14.83
N THR A 383 -4.28 -15.41 15.72
CA THR A 383 -4.07 -14.00 16.05
C THR A 383 -2.67 -13.75 16.59
N PHE A 384 -2.19 -14.60 17.50
CA PHE A 384 -0.84 -14.51 18.06
C PHE A 384 0.24 -14.64 16.99
N ILE A 385 0.14 -15.66 16.14
CA ILE A 385 1.07 -15.90 15.03
C ILE A 385 1.07 -14.71 14.04
N LYS A 386 -0.10 -14.20 13.66
CA LYS A 386 -0.22 -13.00 12.81
C LYS A 386 0.40 -11.77 13.47
N THR A 387 0.25 -11.61 14.78
CA THR A 387 0.83 -10.49 15.54
C THR A 387 2.35 -10.48 15.47
N ILE A 388 3.00 -11.65 15.60
CA ILE A 388 4.45 -11.76 15.43
C ILE A 388 4.86 -11.40 14.00
N ALA A 389 4.14 -11.93 13.01
CA ALA A 389 4.43 -11.69 11.60
C ALA A 389 4.34 -10.20 11.24
N ILE A 390 3.26 -9.53 11.66
CA ILE A 390 3.05 -8.09 11.46
C ILE A 390 4.19 -7.31 12.12
N ASN A 391 4.53 -7.62 13.39
CA ASN A 391 5.63 -6.93 14.07
C ASN A 391 6.98 -7.13 13.37
N ALA A 392 7.27 -8.33 12.86
CA ALA A 392 8.49 -8.57 12.10
C ALA A 392 8.55 -7.78 10.79
N ILE A 393 7.43 -7.68 10.07
CA ILE A 393 7.32 -6.86 8.85
C ILE A 393 7.51 -5.37 9.20
N LEU A 394 6.79 -4.86 10.20
CA LEU A 394 6.87 -3.43 10.59
C LEU A 394 8.25 -3.06 11.14
N ALA A 395 8.92 -3.98 11.85
CA ALA A 395 10.28 -3.79 12.34
C ALA A 395 11.28 -3.48 11.21
N GLN A 396 11.19 -4.24 10.11
CA GLN A 396 12.11 -4.14 8.97
C GLN A 396 11.61 -3.20 7.85
N THR A 397 10.43 -2.62 7.96
CA THR A 397 9.90 -1.70 6.93
C THR A 397 9.81 -0.28 7.44
N ILE A 398 9.19 -0.06 8.58
CA ILE A 398 8.92 1.28 9.14
C ILE A 398 9.61 1.51 10.49
N HIS A 399 10.51 0.60 10.88
CA HIS A 399 11.27 0.64 12.13
C HIS A 399 10.37 0.84 13.37
N THR A 400 9.20 0.21 13.40
CA THR A 400 8.21 0.39 14.47
C THR A 400 7.56 -0.94 14.79
N CYS A 401 7.47 -1.30 16.07
CA CYS A 401 6.79 -2.50 16.55
C CYS A 401 5.71 -2.15 17.56
N LEU A 402 4.60 -2.89 17.54
CA LEU A 402 3.45 -2.77 18.41
C LEU A 402 3.61 -3.67 19.63
N CYS A 403 4.60 -3.31 20.45
CA CYS A 403 4.97 -4.02 21.67
C CYS A 403 5.81 -3.10 22.56
N GLU A 404 6.05 -3.53 23.80
CA GLU A 404 6.88 -2.79 24.75
C GLU A 404 8.37 -2.87 24.38
N LYS A 405 8.80 -4.05 23.90
CA LYS A 405 10.19 -4.29 23.50
C LYS A 405 10.27 -5.28 22.34
N TYR A 406 11.16 -5.02 21.39
CA TYR A 406 11.42 -5.90 20.25
C TYR A 406 12.92 -6.04 20.01
N GLU A 407 13.44 -7.25 20.16
CA GLU A 407 14.81 -7.62 19.76
C GLU A 407 14.75 -8.85 18.86
N ALA A 408 15.30 -8.77 17.65
CA ALA A 408 15.25 -9.89 16.72
C ALA A 408 16.42 -9.90 15.75
N SER A 409 16.61 -11.04 15.08
CA SER A 409 17.42 -11.09 13.87
C SER A 409 16.72 -10.39 12.70
N TYR A 410 17.47 -10.03 11.67
CA TYR A 410 16.87 -9.69 10.39
C TYR A 410 16.31 -10.95 9.73
N PHE A 411 15.03 -10.97 9.38
CA PHE A 411 14.34 -12.12 8.82
C PHE A 411 13.79 -11.86 7.42
N LYS A 412 13.78 -12.89 6.58
CA LYS A 412 12.74 -13.04 5.56
C LYS A 412 11.46 -13.50 6.25
N VAL A 413 10.30 -12.98 5.85
CA VAL A 413 9.02 -13.33 6.49
C VAL A 413 8.14 -14.10 5.52
N TYR A 414 7.69 -15.29 5.91
CA TYR A 414 6.81 -16.13 5.12
C TYR A 414 5.68 -16.74 5.95
N SER A 415 4.54 -17.03 5.34
CA SER A 415 3.46 -17.76 6.01
C SER A 415 2.76 -18.79 5.12
N SER A 416 2.04 -19.70 5.78
CA SER A 416 1.07 -20.62 5.20
C SER A 416 -0.08 -20.80 6.18
N MET A 417 -1.07 -19.91 6.14
CA MET A 417 -2.16 -19.86 7.13
C MET A 417 -3.58 -19.84 6.53
N ALA A 418 -3.86 -18.96 5.57
CA ALA A 418 -5.20 -18.67 5.07
C ALA A 418 -5.30 -18.97 3.57
N LEU A 419 -5.07 -20.24 3.22
CA LEU A 419 -5.20 -20.67 1.84
C LEU A 419 -6.69 -20.84 1.50
N GLN A 420 -7.21 -19.99 0.62
CA GLN A 420 -8.56 -20.18 0.08
C GLN A 420 -8.52 -21.17 -1.09
N ASP A 421 -9.62 -21.90 -1.29
CA ASP A 421 -9.79 -22.77 -2.45
C ASP A 421 -9.59 -21.98 -3.74
N ASN A 422 -8.69 -22.45 -4.61
CA ASN A 422 -8.60 -21.93 -5.96
C ASN A 422 -9.60 -22.64 -6.86
N LEU A 423 -10.89 -22.31 -6.69
CA LEU A 423 -11.99 -22.85 -7.49
C LEU A 423 -11.76 -22.65 -9.00
N LEU A 424 -11.11 -21.55 -9.37
CA LEU A 424 -10.76 -21.22 -10.76
C LEU A 424 -9.59 -22.06 -11.29
N GLY A 425 -8.62 -22.39 -10.42
CA GLY A 425 -7.42 -23.17 -10.75
C GLY A 425 -7.60 -24.69 -10.73
N LYS A 426 -8.75 -25.21 -10.28
CA LYS A 426 -9.05 -26.65 -10.12
C LYS A 426 -8.05 -27.41 -9.23
N GLU A 427 -7.28 -26.71 -8.39
CA GLU A 427 -6.37 -27.36 -7.44
C GLU A 427 -7.08 -27.57 -6.11
N SER A 428 -6.95 -28.76 -5.52
CA SER A 428 -7.49 -29.01 -4.18
C SER A 428 -6.73 -28.20 -3.14
N TYR A 429 -7.43 -27.79 -2.07
CA TYR A 429 -6.85 -27.14 -0.89
C TYR A 429 -5.52 -27.76 -0.44
N TYR A 430 -5.48 -29.09 -0.38
CA TYR A 430 -4.31 -29.87 0.02
C TYR A 430 -3.07 -29.63 -0.86
N ILE A 431 -3.23 -29.54 -2.19
CA ILE A 431 -2.11 -29.31 -3.11
C ILE A 431 -1.58 -27.89 -2.95
N VAL A 432 -2.47 -26.91 -2.79
CA VAL A 432 -2.10 -25.51 -2.55
C VAL A 432 -1.29 -25.38 -1.26
N GLU A 433 -1.70 -26.10 -0.21
CA GLU A 433 -1.00 -26.13 1.07
C GLU A 433 0.41 -26.73 0.96
N ILE A 434 0.55 -27.89 0.30
CA ILE A 434 1.87 -28.50 0.08
C ILE A 434 2.78 -27.56 -0.72
N LYS A 435 2.27 -26.92 -1.77
CA LYS A 435 3.03 -25.96 -2.56
C LYS A 435 3.45 -24.75 -1.73
N SER A 436 2.59 -24.27 -0.83
CA SER A 436 2.91 -23.17 0.08
C SER A 436 4.04 -23.55 1.04
N LEU A 437 3.97 -24.73 1.67
CA LEU A 437 5.04 -25.22 2.56
C LEU A 437 6.36 -25.42 1.80
N LYS A 438 6.30 -25.99 0.59
CA LYS A 438 7.46 -26.14 -0.28
C LYS A 438 8.06 -24.80 -0.67
N ARG A 439 7.25 -23.79 -1.01
CA ARG A 439 7.70 -22.42 -1.29
C ARG A 439 8.51 -21.88 -0.11
N ILE A 440 8.07 -22.07 1.14
CA ILE A 440 8.84 -21.62 2.31
C ILE A 440 10.17 -22.38 2.41
N MET A 441 10.15 -23.71 2.24
CA MET A 441 11.37 -24.53 2.30
C MET A 441 12.40 -24.15 1.23
N ASP A 442 11.95 -23.85 0.01
CA ASP A 442 12.82 -23.49 -1.11
C ASP A 442 13.47 -22.09 -0.91
N GLN A 443 12.96 -21.28 0.03
CA GLN A 443 13.47 -19.94 0.34
C GLN A 443 14.46 -19.90 1.51
N LEU A 444 14.70 -21.05 2.15
CA LEU A 444 15.64 -21.15 3.27
C LEU A 444 17.07 -20.96 2.75
N THR A 445 17.74 -19.92 3.25
CA THR A 445 19.11 -19.55 2.87
C THR A 445 19.99 -19.41 4.11
N GLU A 446 21.30 -19.65 3.95
CA GLU A 446 22.25 -19.48 5.07
C GLU A 446 22.51 -18.01 5.42
N GLU A 447 22.38 -17.09 4.46
CA GLU A 447 22.73 -15.67 4.63
C GLU A 447 21.75 -14.89 5.52
N ILE A 448 20.45 -15.02 5.23
CA ILE A 448 19.38 -14.32 5.94
C ILE A 448 18.44 -15.39 6.50
N PRO A 449 18.22 -15.42 7.83
CA PRO A 449 17.31 -16.38 8.41
C PRO A 449 15.87 -16.13 7.98
N THR A 450 15.07 -17.17 7.99
CA THR A 450 13.64 -17.09 7.71
C THR A 450 12.85 -17.11 9.01
N LEU A 451 11.85 -16.26 9.13
CA LEU A 451 10.79 -16.35 10.12
C LEU A 451 9.53 -16.81 9.38
N CYS A 452 9.07 -18.02 9.67
CA CYS A 452 7.90 -18.57 9.01
C CYS A 452 6.78 -18.94 9.96
N PHE A 453 5.56 -18.87 9.44
CA PHE A 453 4.33 -19.07 10.19
C PHE A 453 3.45 -20.10 9.50
N VAL A 454 3.00 -21.11 10.24
CA VAL A 454 2.21 -22.21 9.70
C VAL A 454 1.01 -22.46 10.59
N ASP A 455 -0.19 -22.48 10.03
CA ASP A 455 -1.44 -22.68 10.79
C ASP A 455 -2.14 -23.99 10.43
N GLU A 456 -1.88 -25.02 11.25
CA GLU A 456 -2.26 -26.43 11.10
C GLU A 456 -1.89 -27.04 9.76
N VAL A 457 -0.83 -27.85 9.78
CA VAL A 457 -0.27 -28.51 8.61
C VAL A 457 -1.17 -29.66 8.13
N LEU A 458 -1.52 -29.64 6.84
CA LEU A 458 -2.19 -30.71 6.09
C LEU A 458 -3.56 -31.11 6.68
N ARG A 459 -4.40 -30.14 7.03
CA ARG A 459 -5.72 -30.38 7.67
C ARG A 459 -6.63 -31.35 6.89
N GLY A 460 -6.51 -31.39 5.56
CA GLY A 460 -7.42 -32.11 4.65
C GLY A 460 -7.14 -33.60 4.41
N THR A 461 -6.24 -34.25 5.17
CA THR A 461 -5.90 -35.68 4.98
C THR A 461 -6.21 -36.54 6.21
N ASN A 462 -6.02 -37.86 6.09
CA ASN A 462 -6.16 -38.84 7.18
C ASN A 462 -5.25 -38.46 8.36
N THR A 463 -5.77 -38.51 9.60
CA THR A 463 -5.07 -38.14 10.84
C THR A 463 -3.69 -38.79 10.97
N LEU A 464 -3.53 -40.07 10.63
CA LEU A 464 -2.24 -40.76 10.74
C LEU A 464 -1.22 -40.20 9.75
N GLU A 465 -1.60 -40.07 8.48
CA GLU A 465 -0.75 -39.50 7.43
C GLU A 465 -0.44 -38.03 7.71
N ARG A 466 -1.42 -37.26 8.20
CA ARG A 466 -1.26 -35.86 8.61
C ARG A 466 -0.18 -35.72 9.66
N ILE A 467 -0.27 -36.45 10.78
CA ILE A 467 0.72 -36.36 11.86
C ILE A 467 2.10 -36.80 11.36
N ALA A 468 2.17 -37.90 10.60
CA ALA A 468 3.43 -38.40 10.05
C ALA A 468 4.10 -37.37 9.12
N ALA A 469 3.38 -36.86 8.12
CA ALA A 469 3.88 -35.88 7.17
C ALA A 469 4.23 -34.55 7.86
N SER A 470 3.33 -34.02 8.70
CA SER A 470 3.55 -32.77 9.43
C SER A 470 4.80 -32.83 10.31
N SER A 471 5.01 -33.96 10.99
CA SER A 471 6.20 -34.14 11.82
C SER A 471 7.50 -34.07 11.01
N GLN A 472 7.55 -34.67 9.82
CA GLN A 472 8.76 -34.65 8.99
C GLN A 472 8.98 -33.28 8.34
N ILE A 473 7.92 -32.62 7.89
CA ILE A 473 7.99 -31.27 7.32
C ILE A 473 8.47 -30.27 8.38
N LEU A 474 7.84 -30.24 9.55
CA LEU A 474 8.22 -29.34 10.64
C LEU A 474 9.64 -29.62 11.14
N LYS A 475 10.03 -30.89 11.27
CA LYS A 475 11.43 -31.26 11.54
C LYS A 475 12.38 -30.78 10.44
N GLY A 476 11.96 -30.82 9.19
CA GLY A 476 12.69 -30.25 8.05
C GLY A 476 13.00 -28.77 8.24
N PHE A 477 12.00 -27.97 8.64
CA PHE A 477 12.22 -26.56 8.97
C PHE A 477 13.26 -26.39 10.08
N SER A 478 13.18 -27.13 11.18
CA SER A 478 14.10 -26.96 12.33
C SER A 478 15.60 -27.17 12.03
N ARG A 479 15.95 -27.72 10.87
CA ARG A 479 17.34 -27.93 10.44
C ARG A 479 17.94 -26.75 9.68
N GLY A 480 17.11 -25.81 9.22
CA GLY A 480 17.54 -24.66 8.45
C GLY A 480 17.87 -23.44 9.31
N ASN A 481 18.31 -22.37 8.65
CA ASN A 481 18.44 -21.04 9.25
C ASN A 481 17.05 -20.40 9.38
N VAL A 482 16.22 -20.90 10.30
CA VAL A 482 14.80 -20.53 10.40
C VAL A 482 14.28 -20.58 11.83
N ILE A 483 13.32 -19.72 12.14
CA ILE A 483 12.40 -19.88 13.26
C ILE A 483 11.01 -20.08 12.68
N CYS A 484 10.45 -21.27 12.88
CA CYS A 484 9.10 -21.61 12.44
C CYS A 484 8.15 -21.55 13.63
N PHE A 485 7.06 -20.79 13.50
CA PHE A 485 5.93 -20.78 14.42
C PHE A 485 4.80 -21.61 13.81
N ALA A 486 4.53 -22.78 14.37
CA ALA A 486 3.51 -23.69 13.90
C ALA A 486 2.36 -23.79 14.91
N ALA A 487 1.14 -23.39 14.53
CA ALA A 487 -0.06 -23.72 15.28
C ALA A 487 -0.56 -25.11 14.88
N THR A 488 -1.01 -25.90 15.85
CA THR A 488 -1.61 -27.21 15.60
C THR A 488 -2.61 -27.62 16.68
N HIS A 489 -3.51 -28.53 16.32
CA HIS A 489 -4.38 -29.27 17.25
C HIS A 489 -3.84 -30.66 17.59
N ASP A 490 -2.86 -31.15 16.83
CA ASP A 490 -2.29 -32.48 17.01
C ASP A 490 -1.30 -32.46 18.20
N ILE A 491 -1.77 -32.85 19.39
CA ILE A 491 -0.94 -32.90 20.60
C ILE A 491 0.23 -33.88 20.41
N GLU A 492 0.05 -34.90 19.59
CA GLU A 492 1.05 -35.90 19.22
C GLU A 492 2.33 -35.22 18.67
N LEU A 493 2.19 -34.13 17.90
CA LEU A 493 3.33 -33.36 17.38
C LEU A 493 4.16 -32.73 18.50
N THR A 494 3.55 -32.35 19.62
CA THR A 494 4.27 -31.78 20.79
C THR A 494 5.23 -32.79 21.43
N TYR A 495 4.96 -34.08 21.28
CA TYR A 495 5.82 -35.17 21.72
C TYR A 495 6.88 -35.50 20.67
N ILE A 496 6.47 -35.64 19.41
CA ILE A 496 7.37 -36.02 18.31
C ILE A 496 8.46 -34.95 18.08
N LEU A 497 8.13 -33.67 18.24
CA LEU A 497 8.99 -32.55 17.91
C LEU A 497 9.67 -31.88 19.10
N GLU A 498 9.55 -32.43 20.31
CA GLU A 498 10.05 -31.82 21.56
C GLU A 498 11.53 -31.40 21.53
N LYS A 499 12.38 -32.12 20.78
CA LYS A 499 13.81 -31.80 20.64
C LYS A 499 14.11 -30.64 19.68
N TYR A 500 13.13 -30.28 18.85
CA TYR A 500 13.28 -29.36 17.72
C TYR A 500 12.43 -28.09 17.90
N TYR A 501 11.33 -28.18 18.65
CA TYR A 501 10.36 -27.11 18.86
C TYR A 501 10.11 -26.88 20.35
N SER A 502 10.14 -25.62 20.75
CA SER A 502 9.65 -25.16 22.05
C SER A 502 8.12 -25.22 22.05
N ASN A 503 7.52 -25.93 23.02
CA ASN A 503 6.08 -26.06 23.13
C ASN A 503 5.48 -24.87 23.91
N TYR A 504 4.41 -24.32 23.36
CA TYR A 504 3.54 -23.32 23.98
C TYR A 504 2.08 -23.69 23.76
N HIS A 505 1.19 -23.13 24.57
CA HIS A 505 -0.23 -23.35 24.42
C HIS A 505 -1.06 -22.15 24.86
N PHE A 506 -2.27 -22.07 24.29
CA PHE A 506 -3.38 -21.34 24.84
C PHE A 506 -4.31 -22.31 25.55
N GLN A 507 -4.94 -21.85 26.62
CA GLN A 507 -5.87 -22.64 27.42
C GLN A 507 -7.23 -21.96 27.46
N GLU A 508 -8.25 -22.76 27.75
CA GLU A 508 -9.60 -22.29 28.04
C GLU A 508 -9.93 -22.56 29.51
N GLN A 509 -10.67 -21.65 30.12
CA GLN A 509 -11.18 -21.81 31.47
C GLN A 509 -12.69 -22.00 31.41
N ILE A 510 -13.18 -22.96 32.19
CA ILE A 510 -14.61 -23.19 32.33
C ILE A 510 -15.04 -22.57 33.65
N LYS A 511 -15.92 -21.57 33.57
CA LYS A 511 -16.46 -20.87 34.73
C LYS A 511 -17.96 -20.65 34.51
N ASP A 512 -18.77 -20.99 35.50
CA ASP A 512 -20.23 -20.76 35.48
C ASP A 512 -20.95 -21.33 34.25
N ASN A 513 -20.54 -22.53 33.78
CA ASN A 513 -21.01 -23.15 32.52
C ASN A 513 -20.71 -22.34 31.25
N GLU A 514 -19.80 -21.37 31.29
CA GLU A 514 -19.30 -20.66 30.11
C GLU A 514 -17.82 -20.97 29.87
N ILE A 515 -17.42 -20.86 28.61
CA ILE A 515 -16.03 -21.05 28.18
C ILE A 515 -15.41 -19.68 27.99
N LEU A 516 -14.39 -19.41 28.79
CA LEU A 516 -13.65 -18.17 28.75
C LEU A 516 -12.25 -18.46 28.22
N PHE A 517 -11.82 -17.65 27.25
CA PHE A 517 -10.46 -17.64 26.75
C PHE A 517 -9.74 -16.45 27.39
N ASP A 518 -8.67 -16.72 28.14
CA ASP A 518 -7.84 -15.66 28.72
C ASP A 518 -6.85 -15.06 27.70
N TYR A 519 -6.78 -15.65 26.50
CA TYR A 519 -5.91 -15.25 25.38
C TYR A 519 -4.44 -15.08 25.78
N THR A 520 -3.99 -15.79 26.81
CA THR A 520 -2.63 -15.72 27.32
C THR A 520 -1.83 -16.93 26.82
N LEU A 521 -0.60 -16.67 26.38
CA LEU A 521 0.34 -17.69 25.93
C LEU A 521 1.06 -18.30 27.13
N TYR A 522 0.94 -19.62 27.29
CA TYR A 522 1.61 -20.39 28.33
C TYR A 522 2.71 -21.27 27.74
N LYS A 523 3.83 -21.39 28.46
CA LYS A 523 4.92 -22.29 28.08
C LYS A 523 4.59 -23.73 28.47
N GLY A 524 4.92 -24.68 27.60
CA GLY A 524 4.66 -26.10 27.78
C GLY A 524 3.53 -26.61 26.88
N ARG A 525 3.22 -27.90 27.03
CA ARG A 525 2.16 -28.58 26.27
C ARG A 525 0.79 -28.26 26.86
N ALA A 526 -0.23 -28.19 26.01
CA ALA A 526 -1.61 -28.21 26.48
C ALA A 526 -1.92 -29.52 27.23
N VAL A 527 -2.51 -29.42 28.42
CA VAL A 527 -2.76 -30.58 29.30
C VAL A 527 -4.19 -31.14 29.14
N SER A 528 -5.15 -30.35 28.66
CA SER A 528 -6.57 -30.73 28.58
C SER A 528 -7.14 -30.67 27.17
N ARG A 529 -8.01 -31.63 26.83
CA ARG A 529 -8.88 -31.60 25.63
C ARG A 529 -10.33 -31.39 26.09
N ASN A 530 -10.82 -30.15 26.10
CA ASN A 530 -12.15 -29.84 26.68
C ASN A 530 -13.34 -30.00 25.70
N ALA A 531 -13.15 -30.61 24.53
CA ALA A 531 -14.20 -30.78 23.51
C ALA A 531 -15.43 -31.57 23.99
N ILE A 532 -15.24 -32.59 24.84
CA ILE A 532 -16.37 -33.36 25.40
C ILE A 532 -17.10 -32.53 26.47
N LYS A 533 -16.37 -31.72 27.22
CA LYS A 533 -16.94 -30.82 28.22
C LYS A 533 -17.72 -29.64 27.60
N LEU A 534 -17.36 -29.27 26.37
CA LEU A 534 -18.13 -28.37 25.51
C LEU A 534 -19.54 -28.92 25.22
N LEU A 535 -19.68 -30.23 24.97
CA LEU A 535 -20.99 -30.87 24.76
C LEU A 535 -21.86 -30.76 26.01
N GLU A 536 -21.26 -30.91 27.20
CA GLU A 536 -21.95 -30.73 28.49
C GLU A 536 -22.50 -29.31 28.65
N ILE A 537 -21.68 -28.31 28.34
CA ILE A 537 -22.07 -26.89 28.38
C ILE A 537 -23.17 -26.57 27.36
N MET A 538 -23.11 -27.16 26.16
CA MET A 538 -24.12 -26.99 25.11
C MET A 538 -25.44 -27.72 25.39
N GLY A 539 -25.54 -28.47 26.49
CA GLY A 539 -26.77 -29.15 26.90
C GLY A 539 -27.05 -30.44 26.13
N TYR A 540 -26.03 -31.11 25.60
CA TYR A 540 -26.18 -32.45 25.03
C TYR A 540 -26.61 -33.46 26.12
N GLU A 541 -27.31 -34.52 25.70
CA GLU A 541 -27.77 -35.55 26.63
C GLU A 541 -26.60 -36.19 27.40
N LYS A 542 -26.80 -36.41 28.70
CA LYS A 542 -25.76 -36.98 29.59
C LYS A 542 -25.20 -38.30 29.07
N GLU A 543 -26.05 -39.13 28.48
CA GLU A 543 -25.62 -40.41 27.92
C GLU A 543 -24.61 -40.24 26.78
N ILE A 544 -24.81 -39.26 25.88
CA ILE A 544 -23.86 -38.95 24.80
C ILE A 544 -22.51 -38.55 25.38
N ILE A 545 -22.50 -37.69 26.42
CA ILE A 545 -21.29 -37.18 27.05
C ILE A 545 -20.55 -38.31 27.78
N GLU A 546 -21.26 -39.15 28.51
CA GLU A 546 -20.70 -40.30 29.24
C GLU A 546 -20.07 -41.31 28.28
N GLN A 547 -20.76 -41.66 27.19
CA GLN A 547 -20.23 -42.58 26.19
C GLN A 547 -19.03 -41.98 25.43
N ALA A 548 -19.12 -40.71 25.00
CA ALA A 548 -17.99 -40.03 24.35
C ALA A 548 -16.75 -39.98 25.26
N THR A 549 -16.93 -39.70 26.56
CA THR A 549 -15.85 -39.72 27.55
C THR A 549 -15.25 -41.11 27.70
N LYS A 550 -16.10 -42.14 27.81
CA LYS A 550 -15.67 -43.53 27.94
C LYS A 550 -14.89 -44.00 26.71
N GLU A 551 -15.35 -43.66 25.51
CA GLU A 551 -14.67 -44.01 24.26
C GLU A 551 -13.32 -43.31 24.13
N ALA A 552 -13.25 -42.01 24.41
CA ALA A 552 -11.99 -41.27 24.40
C ALA A 552 -10.95 -41.88 25.36
N ASN A 553 -11.38 -42.20 26.59
CA ASN A 553 -10.51 -42.87 27.58
C ASN A 553 -10.08 -44.26 27.11
N THR A 554 -10.99 -45.03 26.52
CA THR A 554 -10.68 -46.37 25.99
C THR A 554 -9.65 -46.30 24.86
N PHE A 555 -9.79 -45.31 23.96
CA PHE A 555 -8.83 -45.10 22.88
C PHE A 555 -7.45 -44.68 23.42
N LEU A 556 -7.40 -43.82 24.44
CA LEU A 556 -6.14 -43.42 25.09
C LEU A 556 -5.41 -44.61 25.74
N GLU A 557 -6.15 -45.57 26.31
CA GLU A 557 -5.57 -46.76 26.94
C GLU A 557 -5.16 -47.84 25.92
N LYS A 558 -6.00 -48.09 24.90
CA LYS A 558 -5.86 -49.27 24.02
C LYS A 558 -5.36 -48.94 22.61
N GLY A 559 -5.47 -47.69 22.17
CA GLY A 559 -5.16 -47.25 20.81
C GLY A 559 -6.14 -47.74 19.73
N VAL A 560 -7.32 -48.26 20.11
CA VAL A 560 -8.32 -48.81 19.18
C VAL A 560 -9.71 -48.29 19.53
N TRP A 561 -10.49 -47.95 18.49
CA TRP A 561 -11.91 -47.61 18.63
C TRP A 561 -12.76 -48.87 18.66
N ASN A 562 -13.74 -48.94 19.56
CA ASN A 562 -14.74 -50.00 19.56
C ASN A 562 -15.85 -49.66 18.55
N ALA A 563 -16.44 -50.67 17.91
CA ALA A 563 -17.66 -50.47 17.14
C ALA A 563 -18.81 -50.16 18.11
N ILE A 564 -19.60 -49.14 17.77
CA ILE A 564 -20.78 -48.68 18.52
C ILE A 564 -22.04 -49.34 17.96
#